data_AF-A0A397EPX0-F1
#
_entry.id   AF-A0A397EPX0-F1
#
_cell.length_a   1.000
_cell.length_b   1.000
_cell.length_c   1.000
_cell.angle_alpha   90.00
_cell.angle_beta   90.00
_cell.angle_gamma   90.00
#
_symmetry.space_group_name_H-M   'P 1'
#
loop_
_entity.id
_entity.type
_entity.pdbx_description
1 polymer ?
#
loop_
_entity_poly.entity_id
_entity_poly.type
_entity_poly.pdbx_seq_one_letter_code
_entity_poly.pdbx_strand_id
1 'polypeptide(L)'
;MVGGQYKNTNDLILAAESSLALLAQMEDGDVESAPHDLFTDDHSSKHDAPSSYADPESSWELSELAELSTTAPVENSVLDGRAHVKVQFPDGTVEYVDVHAASTTVGTALALAWKKRHHTSKFLDKKHLRGFFQSREVALDWFLLDCGLALEGTLQMHITQASAEWTSLASSSTNHNLSISSAYQVESERHSLAQVNTSIPSVASEPAAEWLEHQVRPEEQAFAAALERFFLKVDMTDNPNALCQHILTEYTNILQAEMAKQDALSATSPFQLRQHHPLDINVGDELRNERNTWRLLFDLRQLSVLRSSQPSPINDDDNDYIDATSSDLDAVAGLDLRPLHATKQTVLSWLESIASEHVSVTSELRNMQHSRTLGRVKQRSLSFSMDPDSTLREGDHHVDKDDVEDDADLLKGVWQLVRAGRLKEAADLCIQLGQPWRAASLSGGTVCGNDDDDSELSRWGNPLRILWKQMCWQFAEARPTSNLRKGKSLEAREYEAIVYGALSGNSAALLRSSLCESWEDHCWALLNAAIQYEQDGKLLHLLRLKANATDLFVENQPDYLHLYESFVEQTKSVARFSSNLSTLFNEVAA
;
A
#
# COMPACT_ATOMS: atom_id res chain seq x y z
N MET A 1 -8.48 13.16 -26.60
CA MET A 1 -9.62 14.08 -26.81
C MET A 1 -10.89 13.27 -26.70
N VAL A 2 -11.88 13.73 -25.93
CA VAL A 2 -13.19 13.07 -25.69
C VAL A 2 -13.05 11.66 -25.07
N GLY A 3 -13.48 11.38 -23.84
CA GLY A 3 -14.36 12.13 -22.94
C GLY A 3 -15.78 11.58 -23.00
N GLY A 4 -16.04 10.48 -22.27
CA GLY A 4 -17.35 9.84 -22.17
C GLY A 4 -17.71 9.65 -20.70
N GLN A 5 -18.52 10.57 -20.17
CA GLN A 5 -19.01 10.56 -18.79
C GLN A 5 -20.38 9.87 -18.67
N TYR A 6 -20.68 9.42 -17.45
CA TYR A 6 -21.98 9.05 -16.88
C TYR A 6 -23.01 8.32 -17.78
N LYS A 7 -23.10 6.99 -17.64
CA LYS A 7 -24.27 6.19 -18.04
C LYS A 7 -24.64 5.00 -17.13
N ASN A 8 -23.68 4.41 -16.41
CA ASN A 8 -23.87 3.15 -15.67
C ASN A 8 -25.12 3.07 -14.75
N THR A 9 -25.56 4.16 -14.12
CA THR A 9 -26.79 4.16 -13.29
C THR A 9 -28.05 3.99 -14.13
N ASN A 10 -28.17 4.69 -15.26
CA ASN A 10 -29.26 4.53 -16.20
C ASN A 10 -29.23 3.14 -16.87
N ASP A 11 -28.04 2.63 -17.20
CA ASP A 11 -27.90 1.28 -17.77
C ASP A 11 -28.30 0.18 -16.74
N LEU A 12 -27.99 0.37 -15.45
CA LEU A 12 -28.46 -0.48 -14.35
C LEU A 12 -29.98 -0.39 -14.15
N ILE A 13 -30.56 0.82 -14.20
CA ILE A 13 -32.01 1.02 -14.12
C ILE A 13 -32.70 0.34 -15.31
N LEU A 14 -32.23 0.53 -16.54
CA LEU A 14 -32.77 -0.13 -17.73
C LEU A 14 -32.63 -1.67 -17.68
N ALA A 15 -31.57 -2.20 -17.08
CA ALA A 15 -31.41 -3.64 -16.83
C ALA A 15 -32.40 -4.16 -15.78
N ALA A 16 -32.68 -3.38 -14.72
CA ALA A 16 -33.70 -3.70 -13.73
C ALA A 16 -35.12 -3.57 -14.30
N GLU A 17 -35.42 -2.50 -15.03
CA GLU A 17 -36.72 -2.26 -15.70
C GLU A 17 -37.03 -3.31 -16.76
N SER A 18 -36.05 -3.74 -17.56
CA SER A 18 -36.27 -4.83 -18.53
C SER A 18 -36.45 -6.19 -17.85
N SER A 19 -35.81 -6.42 -16.70
CA SER A 19 -36.05 -7.60 -15.86
C SER A 19 -37.44 -7.57 -15.21
N LEU A 20 -37.87 -6.40 -14.72
CA LEU A 20 -39.21 -6.17 -14.17
C LEU A 20 -40.29 -6.25 -15.25
N ALA A 21 -40.04 -5.76 -16.47
CA ALA A 21 -40.96 -5.89 -17.60
C ALA A 21 -41.13 -7.34 -18.05
N LEU A 22 -40.09 -8.17 -17.93
CA LEU A 22 -40.18 -9.62 -18.16
C LEU A 22 -41.05 -10.31 -17.10
N LEU A 23 -41.00 -9.84 -15.85
CA LEU A 23 -41.86 -10.32 -14.76
C LEU A 23 -43.30 -9.82 -14.90
N ALA A 24 -43.52 -8.55 -15.25
CA ALA A 24 -44.84 -7.99 -15.54
C ALA A 24 -45.52 -8.73 -16.70
N GLN A 25 -44.79 -9.07 -17.76
CA GLN A 25 -45.28 -9.94 -18.85
C GLN A 25 -45.63 -11.37 -18.42
N MET A 26 -45.28 -11.78 -17.18
CA MET A 26 -45.74 -13.02 -16.55
C MET A 26 -46.91 -12.81 -15.57
N GLU A 27 -47.14 -11.59 -15.08
CA GLU A 27 -48.28 -11.23 -14.23
C GLU A 27 -49.51 -10.75 -15.04
N ASP A 28 -49.30 -10.15 -16.23
CA ASP A 28 -50.32 -9.77 -17.23
C ASP A 28 -51.15 -10.96 -17.78
N GLY A 29 -50.97 -12.16 -17.22
CA GLY A 29 -51.84 -13.32 -17.45
C GLY A 29 -53.20 -13.22 -16.75
N ASP A 30 -53.34 -12.43 -15.67
CA ASP A 30 -54.54 -12.43 -14.81
C ASP A 30 -55.02 -11.03 -14.32
N VAL A 31 -56.18 -10.62 -14.88
CA VAL A 31 -57.23 -9.74 -14.27
C VAL A 31 -57.08 -8.20 -14.36
N GLU A 32 -58.23 -7.50 -14.34
CA GLU A 32 -58.49 -6.14 -14.87
C GLU A 32 -58.54 -4.99 -13.80
N SER A 33 -58.34 -3.74 -14.27
CA SER A 33 -58.96 -2.45 -13.80
C SER A 33 -58.46 -1.63 -12.57
N ALA A 34 -57.56 -0.66 -12.82
CA ALA A 34 -57.66 0.84 -12.70
C ALA A 34 -58.58 1.57 -11.65
N PRO A 35 -58.41 2.90 -11.32
CA PRO A 35 -57.22 3.81 -11.22
C PRO A 35 -57.31 4.89 -10.06
N HIS A 36 -56.57 6.04 -10.16
CA HIS A 36 -56.60 7.33 -9.37
C HIS A 36 -55.78 7.42 -8.04
N ASP A 37 -55.22 8.57 -7.56
CA ASP A 37 -54.80 9.87 -8.18
C ASP A 37 -53.89 10.74 -7.25
N LEU A 38 -53.13 11.68 -7.85
CA LEU A 38 -52.69 13.06 -7.46
C LEU A 38 -52.51 13.51 -5.98
N PHE A 39 -51.40 14.25 -5.66
CA PHE A 39 -51.37 15.74 -5.50
C PHE A 39 -49.96 16.34 -5.16
N THR A 40 -49.87 17.66 -4.93
CA THR A 40 -48.68 18.55 -5.07
C THR A 40 -48.52 19.62 -3.95
N ASP A 41 -47.46 20.45 -4.06
CA ASP A 41 -47.27 21.84 -3.51
C ASP A 41 -46.90 22.03 -2.01
N ASP A 42 -46.29 23.14 -1.53
CA ASP A 42 -45.31 24.16 -2.04
C ASP A 42 -44.86 25.11 -0.86
N HIS A 43 -43.99 26.10 -1.11
CA HIS A 43 -43.73 27.38 -0.40
C HIS A 43 -42.54 27.51 0.60
N SER A 44 -41.46 28.18 0.14
CA SER A 44 -40.90 29.52 0.53
C SER A 44 -41.01 30.05 2.01
N SER A 45 -40.15 30.95 2.55
CA SER A 45 -39.25 31.96 1.96
C SER A 45 -38.26 32.69 2.92
N LYS A 46 -37.11 33.17 2.39
CA LYS A 46 -36.48 34.54 2.52
C LYS A 46 -35.73 35.10 3.76
N HIS A 47 -34.53 35.67 3.46
CA HIS A 47 -33.87 36.93 3.96
C HIS A 47 -33.44 37.05 5.46
N ASP A 48 -32.27 37.57 5.90
CA ASP A 48 -31.30 38.56 5.36
C ASP A 48 -29.97 38.60 6.20
N ALA A 49 -28.96 39.36 5.76
CA ALA A 49 -27.68 39.68 6.47
C ALA A 49 -27.51 41.23 6.62
N PRO A 50 -26.45 41.87 7.24
CA PRO A 50 -25.00 41.60 7.07
C PRO A 50 -24.00 41.92 8.25
N SER A 51 -22.71 41.59 8.03
CA SER A 51 -21.40 42.29 8.31
C SER A 51 -21.31 43.55 9.24
N SER A 52 -20.17 44.01 9.81
CA SER A 52 -18.75 43.55 9.98
C SER A 52 -17.87 44.64 10.70
N TYR A 53 -16.55 44.41 10.91
CA TYR A 53 -15.48 45.37 11.35
C TYR A 53 -15.46 45.84 12.84
N ALA A 54 -14.33 46.13 13.53
CA ALA A 54 -12.88 45.87 13.31
C ALA A 54 -12.00 46.18 14.58
N ASP A 55 -10.77 45.61 14.63
CA ASP A 55 -9.47 46.22 15.09
C ASP A 55 -9.25 46.76 16.56
N PRO A 56 -8.00 47.08 17.01
CA PRO A 56 -6.71 46.34 16.93
C PRO A 56 -5.81 46.49 18.23
N GLU A 57 -4.47 46.27 18.10
CA GLU A 57 -3.32 46.85 18.87
C GLU A 57 -2.43 46.00 19.85
N SER A 58 -1.17 46.48 19.99
CA SER A 58 -0.01 46.10 20.85
C SER A 58 0.70 44.76 20.54
N SER A 59 2.03 44.66 20.26
CA SER A 59 3.30 45.23 20.81
C SER A 59 3.77 44.51 22.10
N TRP A 60 5.06 44.28 22.40
CA TRP A 60 6.27 45.14 22.31
C TRP A 60 7.60 44.38 22.03
N GLU A 61 8.54 45.06 21.32
CA GLU A 61 10.03 45.15 21.50
C GLU A 61 10.93 43.88 21.53
N LEU A 62 12.02 43.76 20.72
CA LEU A 62 13.36 44.44 20.74
C LEU A 62 14.22 44.06 21.98
N SER A 63 15.55 43.81 21.95
CA SER A 63 16.69 44.08 21.03
C SER A 63 17.81 43.02 21.29
N GLU A 64 19.01 42.87 20.69
CA GLU A 64 19.84 43.52 19.62
C GLU A 64 20.91 42.48 19.11
N LEU A 65 21.58 42.61 17.95
CA LEU A 65 22.92 43.22 17.65
C LEU A 65 24.05 42.97 18.69
N ALA A 66 25.36 42.86 18.38
CA ALA A 66 26.17 42.58 17.17
C ALA A 66 27.65 42.29 17.65
N GLU A 67 28.77 42.23 16.92
CA GLU A 67 29.13 42.44 15.50
C GLU A 67 30.35 41.56 15.06
N LEU A 68 31.49 42.12 14.60
CA LEU A 68 32.66 41.42 14.02
C LEU A 68 33.99 41.71 14.77
N SER A 69 34.98 40.80 14.65
CA SER A 69 36.29 41.06 14.00
C SER A 69 37.48 40.23 14.52
N THR A 70 38.60 40.34 13.80
CA THR A 70 39.82 39.50 13.79
C THR A 70 40.82 39.73 14.93
N THR A 71 41.60 38.70 15.30
CA THR A 71 43.10 38.74 15.30
C THR A 71 43.73 37.38 15.66
N ALA A 72 45.00 37.20 15.30
CA ALA A 72 45.95 36.20 15.81
C ALA A 72 47.31 36.90 15.98
N PRO A 73 48.24 36.48 16.88
CA PRO A 73 49.16 35.39 16.49
C PRO A 73 49.84 34.58 17.64
N VAL A 74 50.66 33.60 17.23
CA VAL A 74 51.72 32.86 17.97
C VAL A 74 51.27 31.84 19.04
N GLU A 75 51.96 30.69 19.01
CA GLU A 75 51.72 29.51 19.85
C GLU A 75 52.61 29.50 21.12
N ASN A 76 52.11 28.89 22.19
CA ASN A 76 52.93 28.22 23.21
C ASN A 76 52.14 27.02 23.74
N SER A 77 52.77 25.85 23.79
CA SER A 77 52.11 24.55 23.98
C SER A 77 51.90 24.18 25.45
N VAL A 78 50.95 23.27 25.70
CA VAL A 78 50.61 22.66 27.00
C VAL A 78 50.18 23.66 28.08
N LEU A 79 48.97 24.21 27.92
CA LEU A 79 48.24 24.87 29.01
C LEU A 79 47.19 23.93 29.63
N ASP A 80 47.30 23.78 30.95
CA ASP A 80 46.27 23.29 31.89
C ASP A 80 45.56 21.96 31.52
N GLY A 81 46.28 20.84 31.70
CA GLY A 81 45.70 19.49 31.67
C GLY A 81 45.20 19.00 30.30
N ARG A 82 45.72 19.58 29.21
CA ARG A 82 45.38 19.24 27.82
C ARG A 82 46.47 18.41 27.16
N ALA A 83 46.07 17.44 26.35
CA ALA A 83 46.93 16.67 25.48
C ALA A 83 47.14 17.43 24.15
N HIS A 84 48.39 17.58 23.74
CA HIS A 84 48.78 18.27 22.52
C HIS A 84 48.74 17.28 21.34
N VAL A 85 47.56 17.14 20.70
CA VAL A 85 47.33 16.12 19.67
C VAL A 85 47.85 16.59 18.33
N LYS A 86 48.75 15.79 17.75
CA LYS A 86 49.32 16.00 16.42
C LYS A 86 48.43 15.39 15.33
N VAL A 87 47.90 16.23 14.44
CA VAL A 87 47.05 15.84 13.31
C VAL A 87 47.78 16.08 11.99
N GLN A 88 47.94 15.03 11.18
CA GLN A 88 48.55 15.11 9.84
C GLN A 88 47.46 15.09 8.75
N PHE A 89 47.58 15.96 7.76
CA PHE A 89 46.67 16.13 6.63
C PHE A 89 47.09 15.27 5.41
N PRO A 90 46.22 15.07 4.40
CA PRO A 90 46.55 14.26 3.21
C PRO A 90 47.73 14.78 2.40
N ASP A 91 48.04 16.08 2.48
CA ASP A 91 49.19 16.72 1.84
C ASP A 91 50.47 16.63 2.69
N GLY A 92 50.48 15.79 3.72
CA GLY A 92 51.62 15.54 4.60
C GLY A 92 51.87 16.62 5.66
N THR A 93 51.21 17.78 5.56
CA THR A 93 51.31 18.88 6.54
C THR A 93 50.70 18.50 7.89
N VAL A 94 51.08 19.22 8.95
CA VAL A 94 50.74 18.86 10.34
C VAL A 94 50.21 20.09 11.09
N GLU A 95 49.09 19.90 11.78
CA GLU A 95 48.58 20.81 12.81
C GLU A 95 48.69 20.16 14.19
N TYR A 96 48.72 21.01 15.22
CA TYR A 96 48.64 20.59 16.61
C TYR A 96 47.45 21.26 17.31
N VAL A 97 46.75 20.49 18.16
CA VAL A 97 45.52 20.91 18.84
C VAL A 97 45.52 20.45 20.31
N ASP A 98 45.32 21.40 21.23
CA ASP A 98 45.27 21.14 22.68
C ASP A 98 43.87 20.76 23.18
N VAL A 99 43.67 19.49 23.51
CA VAL A 99 42.36 18.89 23.83
C VAL A 99 42.41 18.01 25.09
N HIS A 100 41.32 17.89 25.83
CA HIS A 100 41.26 16.95 26.96
C HIS A 100 40.97 15.54 26.43
N ALA A 101 41.97 14.65 26.48
CA ALA A 101 41.91 13.33 25.84
C ALA A 101 40.79 12.41 26.36
N ALA A 102 40.38 12.58 27.62
CA ALA A 102 39.32 11.80 28.27
C ALA A 102 37.88 12.27 27.95
N SER A 103 37.71 13.39 27.24
CA SER A 103 36.38 13.96 26.94
C SER A 103 36.23 14.46 25.51
N THR A 104 37.27 14.36 24.68
CA THR A 104 37.27 14.77 23.27
C THR A 104 37.40 13.52 22.40
N THR A 105 36.65 13.49 21.30
CA THR A 105 36.64 12.36 20.35
C THR A 105 37.61 12.56 19.20
N VAL A 106 37.94 11.48 18.49
CA VAL A 106 38.76 11.51 17.26
C VAL A 106 38.22 12.53 16.24
N GLY A 107 36.91 12.46 15.93
CA GLY A 107 36.27 13.36 14.98
C GLY A 107 36.23 14.82 15.43
N THR A 108 36.15 15.09 16.73
CA THR A 108 36.19 16.47 17.26
C THR A 108 37.61 17.04 17.29
N ALA A 109 38.63 16.22 17.53
CA ALA A 109 40.03 16.64 17.35
C ALA A 109 40.35 16.97 15.88
N LEU A 110 39.90 16.14 14.93
CA LEU A 110 40.04 16.42 13.49
C LEU A 110 39.28 17.69 13.08
N ALA A 111 38.08 17.93 13.61
CA ALA A 111 37.32 19.15 13.37
C ALA A 111 38.06 20.42 13.82
N LEU A 112 38.74 20.35 14.97
CA LEU A 112 39.52 21.46 15.51
C LEU A 112 40.79 21.71 14.69
N ALA A 113 41.48 20.65 14.24
CA ALA A 113 42.62 20.79 13.32
C ALA A 113 42.21 21.43 11.98
N TRP A 114 41.11 20.94 11.39
CA TRP A 114 40.53 21.53 10.16
C TRP A 114 40.19 23.01 10.35
N LYS A 115 39.52 23.35 11.45
CA LYS A 115 39.14 24.74 11.78
C LYS A 115 40.37 25.64 12.02
N LYS A 116 41.43 25.13 12.64
CA LYS A 116 42.70 25.86 12.85
C LYS A 116 43.33 26.19 11.49
N ARG A 117 43.47 25.20 10.60
CA ARG A 117 44.11 25.33 9.28
C ARG A 117 43.33 26.18 8.28
N HIS A 118 42.01 25.98 8.18
CA HIS A 118 41.17 26.58 7.13
C HIS A 118 40.32 27.76 7.64
N HIS A 119 40.52 28.20 8.88
CA HIS A 119 39.81 29.29 9.56
C HIS A 119 38.27 29.25 9.48
N THR A 120 37.70 28.08 9.16
CA THR A 120 36.29 27.89 8.86
C THR A 120 35.73 26.67 9.57
N SER A 121 34.58 26.83 10.22
CA SER A 121 33.83 25.75 10.86
C SER A 121 32.67 25.23 9.99
N LYS A 122 32.67 25.53 8.68
CA LYS A 122 31.95 24.72 7.68
C LYS A 122 32.69 23.38 7.55
N PHE A 123 32.42 22.50 8.50
CA PHE A 123 33.03 21.19 8.62
C PHE A 123 32.69 20.33 7.40
N LEU A 124 33.69 19.61 6.86
CA LEU A 124 33.50 18.69 5.74
C LEU A 124 32.48 17.61 6.12
N ASP A 125 31.63 17.15 5.18
CA ASP A 125 30.60 16.15 5.52
C ASP A 125 31.18 14.93 6.26
N LYS A 126 30.62 14.62 7.43
CA LYS A 126 31.11 13.58 8.36
C LYS A 126 31.29 12.21 7.70
N LYS A 127 30.55 11.93 6.61
CA LYS A 127 30.62 10.68 5.84
C LYS A 127 31.95 10.48 5.09
N HIS A 128 32.64 11.57 4.75
CA HIS A 128 33.82 11.60 3.87
C HIS A 128 35.14 11.86 4.62
N LEU A 129 35.07 12.13 5.93
CA LEU A 129 36.23 12.26 6.80
C LEU A 129 36.60 10.88 7.39
N ARG A 130 37.88 10.51 7.32
CA ARG A 130 38.41 9.27 7.89
C ARG A 130 39.59 9.59 8.80
N GLY A 131 39.55 9.11 10.03
CA GLY A 131 40.62 9.24 11.01
C GLY A 131 41.46 7.97 11.07
N PHE A 132 42.78 8.09 10.99
CA PHE A 132 43.71 6.97 11.09
C PHE A 132 44.68 7.18 12.25
N PHE A 133 44.92 6.13 13.04
CA PHE A 133 45.93 6.11 14.10
C PHE A 133 46.83 4.89 13.89
N GLN A 134 48.16 5.10 13.91
CA GLN A 134 49.14 4.05 13.60
C GLN A 134 48.81 3.26 12.31
N SER A 135 48.39 3.99 11.26
CA SER A 135 47.97 3.45 9.96
C SER A 135 46.75 2.51 9.97
N ARG A 136 45.92 2.52 11.02
CA ARG A 136 44.61 1.83 11.07
C ARG A 136 43.49 2.85 11.18
N GLU A 137 42.35 2.62 10.53
CA GLU A 137 41.18 3.50 10.67
C GLU A 137 40.62 3.42 12.09
N VAL A 138 40.18 4.55 12.62
CA VAL A 138 39.58 4.70 13.96
C VAL A 138 38.26 5.46 13.83
N ALA A 139 37.23 4.97 14.52
CA ALA A 139 35.90 5.58 14.47
C ALA A 139 35.90 7.00 15.09
N LEU A 140 35.16 7.92 14.46
CA LEU A 140 35.19 9.35 14.77
C LEU A 140 34.53 9.73 16.12
N ASP A 141 33.79 8.80 16.72
CA ASP A 141 33.09 8.90 17.98
C ASP A 141 33.89 8.39 19.20
N TRP A 142 34.95 7.59 18.98
CA TRP A 142 35.83 7.12 20.05
C TRP A 142 36.54 8.29 20.76
N PHE A 143 36.73 8.20 22.08
CA PHE A 143 37.55 9.17 22.81
C PHE A 143 39.04 8.97 22.52
N LEU A 144 39.81 10.05 22.52
CA LEU A 144 41.24 10.02 22.21
C LEU A 144 42.02 9.13 23.19
N LEU A 145 41.57 9.06 24.46
CA LEU A 145 42.11 8.17 25.48
C LEU A 145 41.99 6.69 25.09
N ASP A 146 40.81 6.26 24.59
CA ASP A 146 40.54 4.88 24.16
C ASP A 146 41.39 4.50 22.94
N CYS A 147 41.75 5.49 22.13
CA CYS A 147 42.64 5.34 20.97
C CYS A 147 44.12 5.22 21.35
N GLY A 148 44.48 5.34 22.64
CA GLY A 148 45.88 5.29 23.11
C GLY A 148 46.69 6.58 22.90
N LEU A 149 46.07 7.68 22.45
CA LEU A 149 46.75 8.96 22.18
C LEU A 149 47.31 9.65 23.44
N ALA A 150 47.04 9.12 24.64
CA ALA A 150 47.61 9.60 25.89
C ALA A 150 49.08 9.19 26.13
N LEU A 151 49.67 8.34 25.27
CA LEU A 151 51.04 7.84 25.45
C LEU A 151 51.99 8.24 24.30
N GLU A 152 51.66 7.95 23.04
CA GLU A 152 52.35 8.53 21.87
C GLU A 152 51.63 8.23 20.54
N GLY A 153 51.68 9.16 19.58
CA GLY A 153 51.29 8.89 18.18
C GLY A 153 50.87 10.12 17.36
N THR A 154 50.59 9.91 16.08
CA THR A 154 50.05 10.93 15.15
C THR A 154 48.70 10.46 14.63
N LEU A 155 47.71 11.35 14.61
CA LEU A 155 46.41 11.10 14.00
C LEU A 155 46.43 11.60 12.55
N GLN A 156 46.27 10.70 11.59
CA GLN A 156 46.20 11.03 10.17
C GLN A 156 44.75 11.28 9.74
N MET A 157 44.54 12.35 9.00
CA MET A 157 43.24 12.77 8.49
C MET A 157 43.18 12.49 6.99
N HIS A 158 42.30 11.61 6.56
CA HIS A 158 42.01 11.37 5.15
C HIS A 158 40.65 11.96 4.78
N ILE A 159 40.59 12.52 3.58
CA ILE A 159 39.36 13.06 2.96
C ILE A 159 39.21 12.33 1.64
N THR A 160 38.17 11.50 1.54
CA THR A 160 37.87 10.79 0.29
C THR A 160 37.19 11.75 -0.69
N GLN A 161 37.95 12.30 -1.64
CA GLN A 161 37.36 12.93 -2.82
C GLN A 161 36.66 11.85 -3.66
N ALA A 162 35.45 12.15 -4.15
CA ALA A 162 34.70 11.23 -4.99
C ALA A 162 35.32 11.14 -6.39
N SER A 163 36.18 10.13 -6.59
CA SER A 163 36.64 9.67 -7.90
C SER A 163 36.59 8.14 -7.91
N ALA A 164 36.21 7.55 -9.03
CA ALA A 164 36.10 6.11 -9.16
C ALA A 164 37.48 5.43 -9.25
N GLU A 165 37.64 4.30 -8.56
CA GLU A 165 38.40 3.17 -9.09
C GLU A 165 37.90 1.89 -8.42
N TRP A 166 37.33 0.96 -9.21
CA TRP A 166 36.98 -0.38 -8.74
C TRP A 166 38.24 -1.25 -8.77
N THR A 167 38.75 -1.66 -7.61
CA THR A 167 39.54 -2.89 -7.48
C THR A 167 38.99 -3.72 -6.34
N SER A 168 38.59 -4.96 -6.65
CA SER A 168 38.02 -5.88 -5.67
C SER A 168 39.13 -6.52 -4.83
N LEU A 169 39.01 -6.41 -3.50
CA LEU A 169 39.54 -7.38 -2.56
C LEU A 169 38.50 -7.64 -1.47
N ALA A 170 37.72 -8.70 -1.63
CA ALA A 170 36.86 -9.19 -0.57
C ALA A 170 37.70 -9.77 0.59
N SER A 171 37.28 -9.51 1.82
CA SER A 171 37.60 -10.36 2.97
C SER A 171 36.28 -10.96 3.45
N SER A 172 36.24 -12.29 3.59
CA SER A 172 34.99 -13.05 3.58
C SER A 172 34.39 -13.27 4.97
N SER A 173 33.09 -13.01 5.10
CA SER A 173 32.25 -13.52 6.20
C SER A 173 30.77 -13.45 5.81
N THR A 174 30.40 -14.14 4.73
CA THR A 174 29.08 -14.01 4.08
C THR A 174 28.53 -15.36 3.64
N ASN A 175 27.35 -15.71 4.15
CA ASN A 175 26.49 -16.73 3.54
C ASN A 175 25.81 -16.11 2.31
N HIS A 176 26.54 -16.06 1.18
CA HIS A 176 25.97 -15.61 -0.10
C HIS A 176 25.08 -16.71 -0.68
N ASN A 177 23.77 -16.55 -0.50
CA ASN A 177 22.76 -17.42 -1.13
C ASN A 177 21.42 -16.67 -1.33
N LEU A 178 21.49 -15.34 -1.44
CA LEU A 178 20.36 -14.42 -1.26
C LEU A 178 20.48 -13.22 -2.22
N SER A 179 19.49 -13.04 -3.11
CA SER A 179 19.27 -11.77 -3.84
C SER A 179 18.82 -10.67 -2.87
N ILE A 180 18.94 -9.40 -3.29
CA ILE A 180 18.76 -8.18 -2.47
C ILE A 180 17.44 -8.16 -1.67
N SER A 181 16.37 -8.81 -2.15
CA SER A 181 15.03 -8.80 -1.55
C SER A 181 14.65 -10.08 -0.78
N SER A 182 15.53 -11.07 -0.64
CA SER A 182 15.19 -12.44 -0.17
C SER A 182 15.10 -12.59 1.37
N ALA A 183 14.32 -11.72 2.02
CA ALA A 183 14.11 -11.74 3.48
C ALA A 183 13.02 -12.72 3.97
N TYR A 184 12.16 -13.23 3.08
CA TYR A 184 10.82 -13.73 3.44
C TYR A 184 10.66 -15.21 3.84
N GLN A 185 11.72 -16.04 3.82
CA GLN A 185 11.57 -17.51 3.96
C GLN A 185 12.51 -18.21 4.97
N VAL A 186 13.30 -17.46 5.75
CA VAL A 186 14.41 -18.05 6.55
C VAL A 186 13.97 -18.72 7.87
N GLU A 187 12.75 -18.49 8.37
CA GLU A 187 12.38 -18.89 9.75
C GLU A 187 11.79 -20.30 9.91
N SER A 188 11.30 -20.94 8.84
CA SER A 188 10.56 -22.21 8.95
C SER A 188 11.44 -23.45 9.22
N GLU A 189 12.70 -23.48 8.74
CA GLU A 189 13.49 -24.73 8.69
C GLU A 189 14.49 -24.94 9.85
N ARG A 190 14.51 -24.07 10.89
CA ARG A 190 15.51 -24.17 11.98
C ARG A 190 15.30 -25.30 12.99
N HIS A 191 14.29 -26.16 12.82
CA HIS A 191 13.95 -27.24 13.75
C HIS A 191 14.10 -28.66 13.17
N SER A 192 15.24 -28.95 12.53
CA SER A 192 15.73 -30.31 12.29
C SER A 192 17.25 -30.38 12.13
N LEU A 193 17.80 -31.60 12.16
CA LEU A 193 19.22 -31.92 11.90
C LEU A 193 20.27 -31.42 12.91
N ALA A 194 20.13 -31.84 14.18
CA ALA A 194 21.19 -31.72 15.19
C ALA A 194 21.69 -33.09 15.71
N GLN A 195 22.37 -33.88 14.85
CA GLN A 195 23.29 -34.97 15.25
C GLN A 195 23.90 -35.70 14.02
N VAL A 196 25.24 -35.81 13.95
CA VAL A 196 26.01 -37.08 13.92
C VAL A 196 27.52 -36.81 13.68
N ASN A 197 28.33 -37.40 14.57
CA ASN A 197 29.78 -37.61 14.65
C ASN A 197 30.78 -37.08 13.60
N THR A 198 31.89 -36.58 14.17
CA THR A 198 33.21 -36.35 13.58
C THR A 198 33.90 -37.61 13.02
N SER A 199 34.61 -37.48 11.89
CA SER A 199 35.90 -38.15 11.68
C SER A 199 36.75 -37.42 10.62
N ILE A 200 38.08 -37.46 10.79
CA ILE A 200 39.11 -36.90 9.89
C ILE A 200 40.08 -38.05 9.63
N PRO A 201 40.43 -38.38 8.37
CA PRO A 201 41.80 -38.05 7.93
C PRO A 201 42.05 -37.83 6.42
N SER A 202 43.21 -37.22 6.19
CA SER A 202 44.13 -37.39 5.04
C SER A 202 44.21 -36.23 4.03
N VAL A 203 45.45 -35.79 3.82
CA VAL A 203 45.84 -34.78 2.84
C VAL A 203 45.90 -35.40 1.44
N ALA A 204 45.31 -34.71 0.47
CA ALA A 204 45.61 -34.83 -0.95
C ALA A 204 45.78 -33.40 -1.52
N SER A 205 46.45 -33.26 -2.66
CA SER A 205 46.82 -31.95 -3.22
C SER A 205 45.60 -31.07 -3.53
N GLU A 206 45.65 -29.82 -3.11
CA GLU A 206 44.76 -28.76 -3.61
C GLU A 206 44.89 -28.66 -5.14
N PRO A 207 43.81 -28.83 -5.92
CA PRO A 207 43.73 -28.14 -7.21
C PRO A 207 43.70 -26.63 -6.93
N ALA A 208 44.27 -25.83 -7.83
CA ALA A 208 44.17 -24.38 -7.73
C ALA A 208 42.69 -23.98 -7.67
N ALA A 209 42.33 -23.03 -6.79
CA ALA A 209 40.94 -22.65 -6.57
C ALA A 209 40.26 -22.22 -7.87
N GLU A 210 39.41 -23.09 -8.42
CA GLU A 210 38.46 -22.72 -9.46
C GLU A 210 37.50 -21.71 -8.85
N TRP A 211 37.63 -20.45 -9.29
CA TRP A 211 36.64 -19.43 -9.01
C TRP A 211 35.36 -19.90 -9.69
N LEU A 212 34.37 -20.37 -8.93
CA LEU A 212 33.04 -20.62 -9.50
C LEU A 212 32.56 -19.29 -10.09
N GLU A 213 32.48 -19.27 -11.42
CA GLU A 213 31.89 -18.16 -12.17
C GLU A 213 30.49 -17.92 -11.60
N HIS A 214 30.34 -16.81 -10.87
CA HIS A 214 29.03 -16.33 -10.51
C HIS A 214 28.37 -15.91 -11.82
N GLN A 215 27.50 -16.77 -12.35
CA GLN A 215 26.71 -16.48 -13.53
C GLN A 215 25.74 -15.35 -13.16
N VAL A 216 26.19 -14.11 -13.43
CA VAL A 216 25.39 -12.89 -13.34
C VAL A 216 24.07 -13.16 -14.05
N ARG A 217 22.95 -12.97 -13.34
CA ARG A 217 21.66 -13.35 -13.89
C ARG A 217 21.31 -12.47 -15.09
N PRO A 218 20.57 -12.97 -16.10
CA PRO A 218 20.27 -12.22 -17.32
C PRO A 218 19.64 -10.83 -17.05
N GLU A 219 18.79 -10.74 -16.04
CA GLU A 219 18.16 -9.51 -15.55
C GLU A 219 19.15 -8.53 -14.93
N GLU A 220 20.13 -9.00 -14.14
CA GLU A 220 21.20 -8.18 -13.55
C GLU A 220 22.11 -7.60 -14.65
N GLN A 221 22.47 -8.43 -15.64
CA GLN A 221 23.28 -7.98 -16.78
C GLN A 221 22.51 -6.98 -17.66
N ALA A 222 21.23 -7.19 -17.88
CA ALA A 222 20.37 -6.25 -18.61
C ALA A 222 20.22 -4.91 -17.85
N PHE A 223 20.09 -4.95 -16.52
CA PHE A 223 20.02 -3.77 -15.67
C PHE A 223 21.34 -2.99 -15.64
N ALA A 224 22.48 -3.68 -15.53
CA ALA A 224 23.80 -3.05 -15.63
C ALA A 224 23.99 -2.33 -16.98
N ALA A 225 23.56 -2.95 -18.09
CA ALA A 225 23.60 -2.33 -19.42
C ALA A 225 22.58 -1.18 -19.58
N ALA A 226 21.48 -1.17 -18.82
CA ALA A 226 20.55 -0.03 -18.76
C ALA A 226 21.19 1.15 -17.99
N LEU A 227 21.83 0.86 -16.84
CA LEU A 227 22.58 1.85 -16.05
C LEU A 227 23.73 2.47 -16.84
N GLU A 228 24.50 1.69 -17.61
CA GLU A 228 25.59 2.22 -18.46
C GLU A 228 25.07 3.24 -19.50
N ARG A 229 24.02 2.87 -20.25
CA ARG A 229 23.35 3.75 -21.23
C ARG A 229 22.75 5.02 -20.60
N PHE A 230 22.46 4.96 -19.30
CA PHE A 230 21.89 6.02 -18.51
C PHE A 230 22.97 6.95 -17.94
N PHE A 231 24.07 6.42 -17.40
CA PHE A 231 25.23 7.21 -16.95
C PHE A 231 25.77 8.11 -18.07
N LEU A 232 25.82 7.61 -19.31
CA LEU A 232 26.17 8.37 -20.52
C LEU A 232 25.20 9.53 -20.87
N LYS A 233 24.11 9.73 -20.11
CA LYS A 233 23.10 10.78 -20.32
C LYS A 233 22.83 11.64 -19.07
N VAL A 234 23.45 11.34 -17.92
CA VAL A 234 23.16 12.05 -16.65
C VAL A 234 23.43 13.56 -16.78
N ASP A 235 24.54 13.94 -17.43
CA ASP A 235 24.96 15.33 -17.66
C ASP A 235 23.99 16.16 -18.53
N MET A 236 22.95 15.54 -19.10
CA MET A 236 21.96 16.17 -20.00
C MET A 236 20.60 16.45 -19.32
N THR A 237 20.46 16.23 -18.00
CA THR A 237 19.13 16.20 -17.36
C THR A 237 19.07 16.98 -16.03
N ASP A 238 18.29 18.08 -16.00
CA ASP A 238 18.23 19.00 -14.84
C ASP A 238 17.49 18.47 -13.59
N ASN A 239 16.73 17.36 -13.69
CA ASN A 239 15.85 16.88 -12.62
C ASN A 239 16.19 15.45 -12.15
N PRO A 240 16.84 15.27 -10.98
CA PRO A 240 17.23 13.95 -10.47
C PRO A 240 16.04 13.07 -10.06
N ASN A 241 14.85 13.63 -9.81
CA ASN A 241 13.67 12.83 -9.46
C ASN A 241 13.13 12.05 -10.67
N ALA A 242 13.00 12.73 -11.81
CA ALA A 242 12.62 12.11 -13.09
C ALA A 242 13.69 11.11 -13.57
N LEU A 243 14.96 11.44 -13.31
CA LEU A 243 16.11 10.59 -13.58
C LEU A 243 16.02 9.25 -12.81
N CYS A 244 15.71 9.28 -11.50
CA CYS A 244 15.47 8.06 -10.71
C CYS A 244 14.23 7.27 -11.18
N GLN A 245 13.14 7.95 -11.53
CA GLN A 245 11.91 7.29 -12.02
C GLN A 245 12.18 6.46 -13.28
N HIS A 246 12.95 6.99 -14.24
CA HIS A 246 13.31 6.26 -15.46
C HIS A 246 14.08 4.96 -15.18
N ILE A 247 15.01 4.94 -14.21
CA ILE A 247 15.75 3.70 -13.86
C ILE A 247 14.79 2.62 -13.34
N LEU A 248 13.92 3.01 -12.41
CA LEU A 248 13.01 2.09 -11.73
C LEU A 248 11.98 1.49 -12.70
N THR A 249 11.44 2.30 -13.62
CA THR A 249 10.56 1.82 -14.70
C THR A 249 11.31 0.86 -15.63
N GLU A 250 12.53 1.19 -16.08
CA GLU A 250 13.32 0.32 -16.94
C GLU A 250 13.66 -1.02 -16.27
N TYR A 251 14.00 -1.04 -14.98
CA TYR A 251 14.29 -2.30 -14.30
C TYR A 251 13.04 -3.16 -14.12
N THR A 252 11.90 -2.54 -13.78
CA THR A 252 10.60 -3.24 -13.72
C THR A 252 10.23 -3.85 -15.07
N ASN A 253 10.50 -3.14 -16.19
CA ASN A 253 10.33 -3.66 -17.55
C ASN A 253 11.27 -4.84 -17.86
N ILE A 254 12.53 -4.78 -17.43
CA ILE A 254 13.51 -5.86 -17.60
C ILE A 254 13.07 -7.14 -16.88
N LEU A 255 12.67 -7.02 -15.61
CA LEU A 255 12.19 -8.15 -14.81
C LEU A 255 10.92 -8.78 -15.42
N GLN A 256 9.96 -7.94 -15.83
CA GLN A 256 8.74 -8.40 -16.53
C GLN A 256 9.06 -9.14 -17.84
N ALA A 257 10.07 -8.67 -18.59
CA ALA A 257 10.50 -9.30 -19.83
C ALA A 257 11.25 -10.62 -19.62
N GLU A 258 11.93 -10.81 -18.48
CA GLU A 258 12.58 -12.09 -18.14
C GLU A 258 11.57 -13.13 -17.65
N MET A 259 10.62 -12.74 -16.79
CA MET A 259 9.49 -13.59 -16.37
C MET A 259 8.75 -14.17 -17.60
N ALA A 260 8.39 -13.31 -18.56
CA ALA A 260 7.70 -13.72 -19.78
C ALA A 260 8.50 -14.72 -20.66
N LYS A 261 9.84 -14.73 -20.58
CA LYS A 261 10.68 -15.76 -21.23
C LYS A 261 10.61 -17.08 -20.46
N GLN A 262 10.67 -17.04 -19.13
CA GLN A 262 10.59 -18.25 -18.30
C GLN A 262 9.23 -18.95 -18.43
N ASP A 263 8.13 -18.19 -18.53
CA ASP A 263 6.80 -18.71 -18.84
C ASP A 263 6.76 -19.39 -20.22
N ALA A 264 7.33 -18.75 -21.25
CA ALA A 264 7.38 -19.29 -22.61
C ALA A 264 8.26 -20.56 -22.73
N LEU A 265 9.38 -20.62 -21.99
CA LEU A 265 10.22 -21.80 -21.89
C LEU A 265 9.50 -22.96 -21.18
N SER A 266 8.77 -22.66 -20.12
CA SER A 266 7.96 -23.63 -19.37
C SER A 266 6.81 -24.19 -20.23
N ALA A 267 6.11 -23.33 -20.96
CA ALA A 267 5.03 -23.72 -21.87
C ALA A 267 5.48 -24.57 -23.06
N THR A 268 6.75 -24.47 -23.48
CA THR A 268 7.27 -25.18 -24.67
C THR A 268 7.93 -26.53 -24.37
N SER A 269 8.21 -26.87 -23.10
CA SER A 269 8.90 -28.12 -22.71
C SER A 269 8.15 -29.02 -21.71
N PRO A 270 6.84 -29.33 -21.86
CA PRO A 270 6.02 -30.04 -20.87
C PRO A 270 6.36 -31.54 -20.64
N PHE A 271 7.44 -32.07 -21.24
CA PHE A 271 7.78 -33.50 -21.21
C PHE A 271 9.22 -33.85 -20.82
N GLN A 272 10.03 -32.89 -20.34
CA GLN A 272 11.32 -33.25 -19.74
C GLN A 272 11.14 -33.75 -18.30
N LEU A 273 11.80 -34.86 -17.96
CA LEU A 273 11.75 -35.44 -16.63
C LEU A 273 12.49 -34.52 -15.65
N ARG A 274 11.76 -33.77 -14.83
CA ARG A 274 12.33 -32.82 -13.86
C ARG A 274 13.21 -33.60 -12.85
N GLN A 275 14.53 -33.48 -12.98
CA GLN A 275 15.47 -34.01 -11.99
C GLN A 275 15.42 -33.12 -10.75
N HIS A 276 14.41 -33.33 -9.90
CA HIS A 276 14.19 -32.57 -8.67
C HIS A 276 15.46 -32.54 -7.80
N HIS A 277 16.22 -31.46 -7.90
CA HIS A 277 17.19 -31.09 -6.89
C HIS A 277 16.42 -30.43 -5.74
N PRO A 278 16.67 -30.77 -4.46
CA PRO A 278 15.90 -30.23 -3.33
C PRO A 278 16.09 -28.73 -3.04
N LEU A 279 16.68 -27.97 -3.97
CA LEU A 279 17.11 -26.58 -3.81
C LEU A 279 16.73 -25.70 -5.01
N ASP A 280 15.80 -26.16 -5.87
CA ASP A 280 15.11 -25.29 -6.84
C ASP A 280 14.22 -24.30 -6.07
N ILE A 281 14.80 -23.21 -5.55
CA ILE A 281 14.04 -22.00 -5.24
C ILE A 281 13.41 -21.56 -6.56
N ASN A 282 12.11 -21.29 -6.57
CA ASN A 282 11.42 -20.97 -7.81
C ASN A 282 11.86 -19.59 -8.32
N VAL A 283 12.79 -19.56 -9.28
CA VAL A 283 13.37 -18.32 -9.84
C VAL A 283 12.29 -17.38 -10.40
N GLY A 284 11.18 -17.93 -10.89
CA GLY A 284 10.02 -17.13 -11.30
C GLY A 284 9.36 -16.37 -10.15
N ASP A 285 9.27 -16.98 -8.96
CA ASP A 285 8.73 -16.32 -7.75
C ASP A 285 9.75 -15.31 -7.18
N GLU A 286 11.05 -15.59 -7.24
CA GLU A 286 12.09 -14.61 -6.89
C GLU A 286 11.99 -13.36 -7.77
N LEU A 287 11.96 -13.53 -9.09
CA LEU A 287 11.81 -12.44 -10.06
C LEU A 287 10.51 -11.64 -9.84
N ARG A 288 9.41 -12.35 -9.57
CA ARG A 288 8.10 -11.74 -9.29
C ARG A 288 8.14 -10.90 -8.01
N ASN A 289 8.72 -11.42 -6.94
CA ASN A 289 8.85 -10.75 -5.65
C ASN A 289 9.82 -9.56 -5.71
N GLU A 290 10.91 -9.68 -6.47
CA GLU A 290 11.82 -8.57 -6.73
C GLU A 290 11.12 -7.46 -7.51
N ARG A 291 10.47 -7.78 -8.64
CA ARG A 291 9.68 -6.83 -9.44
C ARG A 291 8.58 -6.16 -8.62
N ASN A 292 7.87 -6.91 -7.78
CA ASN A 292 6.86 -6.38 -6.87
C ASN A 292 7.46 -5.37 -5.88
N THR A 293 8.65 -5.67 -5.34
CA THR A 293 9.38 -4.80 -4.41
C THR A 293 9.83 -3.50 -5.09
N TRP A 294 10.41 -3.58 -6.30
CA TRP A 294 10.82 -2.39 -7.06
C TRP A 294 9.64 -1.52 -7.48
N ARG A 295 8.48 -2.12 -7.78
CA ARG A 295 7.23 -1.40 -8.00
C ARG A 295 6.78 -0.62 -6.76
N LEU A 296 6.76 -1.25 -5.58
CA LEU A 296 6.40 -0.56 -4.32
C LEU A 296 7.34 0.63 -4.05
N LEU A 297 8.64 0.44 -4.27
CA LEU A 297 9.64 1.50 -4.11
C LEU A 297 9.42 2.66 -5.10
N PHE A 298 9.01 2.37 -6.33
CA PHE A 298 8.62 3.39 -7.32
C PHE A 298 7.36 4.16 -6.87
N ASP A 299 6.30 3.44 -6.49
CA ASP A 299 5.00 4.03 -6.14
C ASP A 299 5.13 4.94 -4.89
N LEU A 300 5.82 4.46 -3.83
CA LEU A 300 6.12 5.25 -2.63
C LEU A 300 7.04 6.44 -2.94
N ARG A 301 8.00 6.29 -3.86
CA ARG A 301 8.87 7.39 -4.29
C ARG A 301 8.10 8.44 -5.08
N GLN A 302 7.13 8.04 -5.90
CA GLN A 302 6.25 8.97 -6.61
C GLN A 302 5.38 9.77 -5.64
N LEU A 303 4.77 9.12 -4.63
CA LEU A 303 4.06 9.81 -3.55
C LEU A 303 4.96 10.82 -2.82
N SER A 304 6.19 10.42 -2.47
CA SER A 304 7.20 11.31 -1.86
C SER A 304 7.52 12.55 -2.72
N VAL A 305 7.69 12.39 -4.04
CA VAL A 305 7.92 13.52 -4.96
C VAL A 305 6.70 14.44 -5.02
N LEU A 306 5.50 13.87 -5.19
CA LEU A 306 4.25 14.63 -5.26
C LEU A 306 4.05 15.47 -3.99
N ARG A 307 4.17 14.85 -2.80
CA ARG A 307 4.09 15.56 -1.51
C ARG A 307 5.16 16.64 -1.36
N SER A 308 6.40 16.39 -1.80
CA SER A 308 7.48 17.38 -1.75
C SER A 308 7.29 18.57 -2.70
N SER A 309 6.39 18.46 -3.68
CA SER A 309 6.04 19.53 -4.62
C SER A 309 4.81 20.35 -4.19
N GLN A 310 4.02 19.85 -3.24
CA GLN A 310 2.92 20.60 -2.64
C GLN A 310 3.45 21.49 -1.51
N PRO A 311 2.99 22.76 -1.38
CA PRO A 311 3.32 23.57 -0.23
C PRO A 311 2.70 22.93 1.02
N SER A 312 3.49 22.76 2.09
CA SER A 312 2.96 22.30 3.37
C SER A 312 1.86 23.27 3.86
N PRO A 313 0.65 22.78 4.20
CA PRO A 313 -0.29 23.59 4.96
C PRO A 313 0.36 23.99 6.29
N ILE A 314 0.05 25.20 6.78
CA ILE A 314 0.76 25.81 7.89
C ILE A 314 0.19 25.31 9.22
N ASN A 315 1.05 24.66 10.01
CA ASN A 315 0.84 24.16 11.37
C ASN A 315 -0.07 22.91 11.52
N ASP A 316 0.04 22.31 12.70
CA ASP A 316 -0.44 20.96 13.03
C ASP A 316 -1.93 20.87 13.46
N ASP A 317 -2.41 19.62 13.57
CA ASP A 317 -3.70 19.13 14.10
C ASP A 317 -5.01 19.61 13.43
N ASP A 318 -5.24 20.91 13.27
CA ASP A 318 -6.59 21.47 13.00
C ASP A 318 -6.97 21.63 11.51
N ASN A 319 -6.11 21.25 10.55
CA ASN A 319 -6.33 21.53 9.11
C ASN A 319 -7.36 20.60 8.42
N ASP A 320 -8.32 20.07 9.18
CA ASP A 320 -9.53 19.41 8.69
C ASP A 320 -10.65 20.46 8.55
N TYR A 321 -10.54 21.35 7.55
CA TYR A 321 -11.58 22.34 7.28
C TYR A 321 -12.82 21.66 6.66
N ILE A 322 -13.65 21.09 7.52
CA ILE A 322 -14.93 20.46 7.20
C ILE A 322 -16.01 21.13 8.04
N ASP A 323 -17.09 21.49 7.37
CA ASP A 323 -18.30 22.04 7.98
C ASP A 323 -19.53 21.20 7.60
N ALA A 324 -20.71 21.62 8.06
CA ALA A 324 -21.97 20.95 7.72
C ALA A 324 -22.36 21.05 6.23
N THR A 325 -21.78 21.98 5.47
CA THR A 325 -22.07 22.16 4.03
C THR A 325 -21.22 21.27 3.13
N SER A 326 -20.11 20.75 3.66
CA SER A 326 -19.16 19.90 2.94
C SER A 326 -19.81 18.60 2.44
N SER A 327 -19.45 18.16 1.23
CA SER A 327 -19.95 16.89 0.70
C SER A 327 -19.26 15.70 1.37
N ASP A 328 -19.92 14.55 1.34
CA ASP A 328 -19.38 13.30 1.85
C ASP A 328 -18.13 12.87 1.03
N LEU A 329 -18.08 13.23 -0.25
CA LEU A 329 -16.92 13.03 -1.12
C LEU A 329 -15.73 13.93 -0.74
N ASP A 330 -15.96 15.23 -0.48
CA ASP A 330 -14.91 16.15 -0.01
C ASP A 330 -14.32 15.68 1.32
N ALA A 331 -15.19 15.19 2.22
CA ALA A 331 -14.77 14.71 3.53
C ALA A 331 -13.85 13.49 3.45
N VAL A 332 -14.11 12.58 2.50
CA VAL A 332 -13.20 11.45 2.21
C VAL A 332 -11.94 11.93 1.50
N ALA A 333 -12.02 12.82 0.51
CA ALA A 333 -10.86 13.38 -0.19
C ALA A 333 -9.90 14.15 0.76
N GLY A 334 -10.42 14.76 1.84
CA GLY A 334 -9.61 15.35 2.89
C GLY A 334 -8.67 14.35 3.60
N LEU A 335 -9.00 13.05 3.62
CA LEU A 335 -8.10 12.03 4.16
C LEU A 335 -6.87 11.84 3.27
N ASP A 336 -6.99 11.97 1.94
CA ASP A 336 -5.87 11.89 1.01
C ASP A 336 -4.88 13.07 1.12
N LEU A 337 -5.17 14.10 1.92
CA LEU A 337 -4.19 15.12 2.32
C LEU A 337 -3.25 14.61 3.43
N ARG A 338 -3.70 13.67 4.27
CA ARG A 338 -2.94 13.13 5.41
C ARG A 338 -1.79 12.24 4.91
N PRO A 339 -0.52 12.49 5.29
CA PRO A 339 0.63 11.72 4.77
C PRO A 339 0.54 10.21 5.00
N LEU A 340 0.07 9.79 6.18
CA LEU A 340 -0.04 8.38 6.53
C LEU A 340 -1.21 7.68 5.79
N HIS A 341 -2.33 8.37 5.54
CA HIS A 341 -3.47 7.80 4.83
C HIS A 341 -3.11 7.52 3.35
N ALA A 342 -2.54 8.51 2.65
CA ALA A 342 -2.09 8.29 1.28
C ALA A 342 -0.99 7.21 1.18
N THR A 343 -0.10 7.10 2.18
CA THR A 343 0.87 6.00 2.25
C THR A 343 0.16 4.62 2.33
N LYS A 344 -0.89 4.50 3.15
CA LYS A 344 -1.73 3.28 3.19
C LYS A 344 -2.41 3.03 1.84
N GLN A 345 -2.99 4.05 1.22
CA GLN A 345 -3.68 3.92 -0.07
C GLN A 345 -2.72 3.49 -1.20
N THR A 346 -1.47 3.98 -1.21
CA THR A 346 -0.43 3.51 -2.14
C THR A 346 -0.05 2.06 -1.90
N VAL A 347 0.13 1.63 -0.64
CA VAL A 347 0.44 0.22 -0.30
C VAL A 347 -0.75 -0.69 -0.64
N LEU A 348 -1.99 -0.24 -0.44
CA LEU A 348 -3.19 -0.99 -0.81
C LEU A 348 -3.25 -1.17 -2.33
N SER A 349 -3.09 -0.09 -3.10
CA SER A 349 -3.11 -0.13 -4.56
C SER A 349 -1.97 -1.00 -5.13
N TRP A 350 -0.81 -1.04 -4.47
CA TRP A 350 0.27 -1.99 -4.79
C TRP A 350 -0.16 -3.45 -4.57
N LEU A 351 -0.75 -3.79 -3.42
CA LEU A 351 -1.27 -5.14 -3.13
C LEU A 351 -2.40 -5.56 -4.11
N GLU A 352 -3.28 -4.63 -4.45
CA GLU A 352 -4.32 -4.81 -5.46
C GLU A 352 -3.72 -5.03 -6.85
N SER A 353 -2.60 -4.38 -7.17
CA SER A 353 -1.89 -4.59 -8.43
C SER A 353 -1.26 -5.98 -8.54
N ILE A 354 -0.80 -6.57 -7.43
CA ILE A 354 -0.32 -7.96 -7.38
C ILE A 354 -1.49 -8.93 -7.58
N ALA A 355 -2.62 -8.68 -6.91
CA ALA A 355 -3.85 -9.45 -7.09
C ALA A 355 -4.40 -9.35 -8.53
N SER A 356 -4.20 -8.21 -9.20
CA SER A 356 -4.68 -7.97 -10.58
C SER A 356 -4.12 -8.96 -11.60
N GLU A 357 -2.94 -9.54 -11.34
CA GLU A 357 -2.30 -10.54 -12.20
C GLU A 357 -2.96 -11.93 -12.10
N HIS A 358 -3.64 -12.20 -10.98
CA HIS A 358 -4.38 -13.44 -10.76
C HIS A 358 -5.83 -13.37 -11.26
N VAL A 359 -6.28 -12.21 -11.75
CA VAL A 359 -7.63 -12.01 -12.31
C VAL A 359 -7.75 -12.81 -13.62
N SER A 360 -8.22 -14.03 -13.47
CA SER A 360 -8.56 -14.93 -14.56
C SER A 360 -9.94 -14.53 -15.08
N VAL A 361 -10.00 -13.45 -15.86
CA VAL A 361 -11.23 -13.05 -16.57
C VAL A 361 -11.76 -14.29 -17.29
N THR A 362 -12.98 -14.71 -16.96
CA THR A 362 -13.60 -15.96 -17.43
C THR A 362 -13.83 -15.88 -18.94
N SER A 363 -12.80 -16.22 -19.71
CA SER A 363 -12.76 -16.16 -21.18
C SER A 363 -13.80 -17.09 -21.80
N GLU A 364 -14.13 -18.18 -21.11
CA GLU A 364 -15.39 -18.89 -21.26
C GLU A 364 -16.50 -18.12 -20.53
N LEU A 365 -17.00 -17.06 -21.17
CA LEU A 365 -18.37 -16.59 -20.97
C LEU A 365 -19.32 -17.70 -21.43
N ARG A 366 -19.50 -18.72 -20.57
CA ARG A 366 -20.57 -19.71 -20.70
C ARG A 366 -21.88 -18.95 -20.85
N ASN A 367 -22.79 -19.43 -21.71
CA ASN A 367 -24.06 -18.74 -22.00
C ASN A 367 -25.07 -18.85 -20.83
N MET A 368 -24.72 -18.29 -19.67
CA MET A 368 -25.52 -18.21 -18.43
C MET A 368 -26.85 -17.46 -18.61
N GLN A 369 -27.00 -16.75 -19.73
CA GLN A 369 -28.25 -16.12 -20.22
C GLN A 369 -29.48 -17.07 -20.22
N HIS A 370 -29.28 -18.39 -20.15
CA HIS A 370 -30.36 -19.38 -20.10
C HIS A 370 -30.20 -20.33 -18.89
N SER A 371 -30.76 -19.96 -17.73
CA SER A 371 -30.81 -20.84 -16.56
C SER A 371 -31.48 -22.18 -16.88
N ARG A 372 -30.74 -23.28 -16.64
CA ARG A 372 -31.21 -24.65 -16.81
C ARG A 372 -32.22 -25.01 -15.71
N THR A 373 -32.08 -24.40 -14.54
CA THR A 373 -33.05 -24.45 -13.43
C THR A 373 -34.42 -23.94 -13.88
N LEU A 374 -34.48 -22.74 -14.45
CA LEU A 374 -35.74 -22.15 -14.94
C LEU A 374 -36.37 -23.03 -16.03
N GLY A 375 -35.56 -23.57 -16.96
CA GLY A 375 -36.02 -24.52 -17.96
C GLY A 375 -36.62 -25.80 -17.36
N ARG A 376 -35.94 -26.40 -16.38
CA ARG A 376 -36.42 -27.59 -15.66
C ARG A 376 -37.68 -27.35 -14.85
N VAL A 377 -37.83 -26.18 -14.23
CA VAL A 377 -39.04 -25.84 -13.46
C VAL A 377 -40.22 -25.59 -14.40
N LYS A 378 -40.04 -24.81 -15.47
CA LYS A 378 -41.08 -24.62 -16.51
C LYS A 378 -41.57 -25.93 -17.13
N GLN A 379 -40.69 -26.94 -17.28
CA GLN A 379 -41.07 -28.28 -17.73
C GLN A 379 -41.85 -29.14 -16.70
N ARG A 380 -41.82 -28.78 -15.41
CA ARG A 380 -42.35 -29.60 -14.31
C ARG A 380 -43.47 -28.95 -13.50
N SER A 381 -43.84 -27.71 -13.83
CA SER A 381 -44.85 -26.91 -13.12
C SER A 381 -44.65 -26.86 -11.60
N LEU A 382 -43.39 -26.74 -11.16
CA LEU A 382 -43.06 -26.61 -9.74
C LEU A 382 -43.20 -25.15 -9.32
N SER A 383 -43.88 -24.90 -8.21
CA SER A 383 -43.81 -23.61 -7.50
C SER A 383 -42.42 -23.46 -6.86
N PHE A 384 -41.72 -22.38 -7.18
CA PHE A 384 -40.43 -22.03 -6.58
C PHE A 384 -40.27 -20.50 -6.52
N SER A 385 -39.50 -20.02 -5.56
CA SER A 385 -39.10 -18.61 -5.48
C SER A 385 -37.94 -18.31 -6.45
N MET A 386 -38.00 -17.17 -7.15
CA MET A 386 -36.99 -16.77 -8.15
C MET A 386 -36.02 -15.67 -7.66
N ASP A 387 -36.20 -15.15 -6.45
CA ASP A 387 -35.29 -14.20 -5.83
C ASP A 387 -33.97 -14.88 -5.38
N PRO A 388 -32.85 -14.15 -5.23
CA PRO A 388 -31.56 -14.77 -4.89
C PRO A 388 -31.55 -15.48 -3.52
N ASP A 389 -32.28 -14.96 -2.54
CA ASP A 389 -32.36 -15.52 -1.18
C ASP A 389 -33.18 -16.82 -1.11
N SER A 390 -33.87 -17.21 -2.18
CA SER A 390 -34.60 -18.48 -2.30
C SER A 390 -33.74 -19.69 -1.88
N THR A 391 -32.48 -19.73 -2.31
CA THR A 391 -31.56 -20.82 -1.98
C THR A 391 -31.15 -20.84 -0.50
N LEU A 392 -31.08 -19.68 0.16
CA LEU A 392 -30.78 -19.57 1.58
C LEU A 392 -31.96 -20.04 2.44
N ARG A 393 -33.19 -19.72 2.03
CA ARG A 393 -34.44 -20.14 2.70
C ARG A 393 -34.76 -21.61 2.46
N GLU A 394 -34.90 -22.00 1.19
CA GLU A 394 -35.48 -23.28 0.74
C GLU A 394 -34.43 -24.35 0.41
N GLY A 395 -33.16 -23.95 0.29
CA GLY A 395 -32.04 -24.83 -0.05
C GLY A 395 -31.83 -25.03 -1.54
N ASP A 396 -30.61 -25.41 -1.91
CA ASP A 396 -30.14 -25.57 -3.29
C ASP A 396 -30.76 -26.75 -4.08
N HIS A 397 -31.65 -27.50 -3.44
CA HIS A 397 -32.12 -28.81 -3.89
C HIS A 397 -32.89 -28.79 -5.23
N HIS A 398 -33.57 -27.68 -5.54
CA HIS A 398 -34.35 -27.50 -6.77
C HIS A 398 -33.48 -27.02 -7.95
N VAL A 399 -32.41 -26.27 -7.65
CA VAL A 399 -31.46 -25.69 -8.62
C VAL A 399 -30.76 -26.79 -9.42
N ASP A 400 -30.32 -26.48 -10.63
CA ASP A 400 -29.47 -27.38 -11.43
C ASP A 400 -28.06 -27.57 -10.80
N LYS A 401 -27.21 -28.40 -11.42
CA LYS A 401 -25.81 -28.54 -11.06
C LYS A 401 -24.94 -27.53 -11.80
N ASP A 402 -25.13 -27.44 -13.11
CA ASP A 402 -24.31 -26.54 -13.93
C ASP A 402 -24.59 -25.08 -13.54
N ASP A 403 -25.86 -24.69 -13.32
CA ASP A 403 -26.23 -23.34 -12.82
C ASP A 403 -25.57 -23.00 -11.46
N VAL A 404 -25.21 -24.02 -10.66
CA VAL A 404 -24.51 -23.87 -9.37
C VAL A 404 -22.98 -23.84 -9.53
N GLU A 405 -22.45 -24.48 -10.57
CA GLU A 405 -21.04 -24.35 -10.96
C GLU A 405 -20.78 -22.96 -11.56
N ASP A 406 -21.65 -22.55 -12.48
CA ASP A 406 -21.62 -21.25 -13.17
C ASP A 406 -21.70 -20.07 -12.16
N ASP A 407 -22.50 -20.15 -11.09
CA ASP A 407 -22.56 -19.12 -10.04
C ASP A 407 -21.31 -19.09 -9.13
N ALA A 408 -20.73 -20.26 -8.83
CA ALA A 408 -19.50 -20.35 -8.04
C ALA A 408 -18.29 -19.77 -8.80
N ASP A 409 -18.20 -20.04 -10.11
CA ASP A 409 -17.13 -19.54 -10.95
C ASP A 409 -17.30 -18.02 -11.22
N LEU A 410 -18.54 -17.51 -11.33
CA LEU A 410 -18.84 -16.07 -11.30
C LEU A 410 -18.38 -15.42 -10.00
N LEU A 411 -18.77 -15.96 -8.83
CA LEU A 411 -18.40 -15.39 -7.53
C LEU A 411 -16.90 -15.43 -7.27
N LYS A 412 -16.20 -16.45 -7.78
CA LYS A 412 -14.74 -16.49 -7.80
C LYS A 412 -14.13 -15.36 -8.65
N GLY A 413 -14.70 -15.09 -9.83
CA GLY A 413 -14.31 -13.95 -10.67
C GLY A 413 -14.56 -12.59 -10.01
N VAL A 414 -15.72 -12.43 -9.36
CA VAL A 414 -16.06 -11.26 -8.53
C VAL A 414 -15.04 -11.09 -7.40
N TRP A 415 -14.71 -12.14 -6.66
CA TRP A 415 -13.69 -12.09 -5.60
C TRP A 415 -12.31 -11.66 -6.12
N GLN A 416 -11.85 -12.21 -7.25
CA GLN A 416 -10.60 -11.80 -7.88
C GLN A 416 -10.60 -10.32 -8.27
N LEU A 417 -11.70 -9.81 -8.84
CA LEU A 417 -11.84 -8.40 -9.20
C LEU A 417 -11.91 -7.49 -7.96
N VAL A 418 -12.61 -7.90 -6.90
CA VAL A 418 -12.64 -7.21 -5.60
C VAL A 418 -11.25 -7.13 -4.98
N ARG A 419 -10.50 -8.24 -4.96
CA ARG A 419 -9.10 -8.27 -4.48
C ARG A 419 -8.15 -7.39 -5.30
N ALA A 420 -8.46 -7.16 -6.57
CA ALA A 420 -7.69 -6.30 -7.46
C ALA A 420 -8.14 -4.82 -7.46
N GLY A 421 -9.04 -4.41 -6.55
CA GLY A 421 -9.60 -3.04 -6.49
C GLY A 421 -10.60 -2.72 -7.62
N ARG A 422 -10.91 -3.67 -8.50
CA ARG A 422 -11.68 -3.50 -9.74
C ARG A 422 -13.19 -3.67 -9.51
N LEU A 423 -13.72 -3.02 -8.48
CA LEU A 423 -15.13 -3.14 -8.05
C LEU A 423 -16.13 -2.84 -9.18
N LYS A 424 -15.86 -1.85 -10.03
CA LYS A 424 -16.71 -1.54 -11.18
C LYS A 424 -16.80 -2.72 -12.15
N GLU A 425 -15.67 -3.35 -12.47
CA GLU A 425 -15.64 -4.48 -13.39
C GLU A 425 -16.28 -5.74 -12.78
N ALA A 426 -16.24 -5.90 -11.45
CA ALA A 426 -16.99 -6.93 -10.74
C ALA A 426 -18.52 -6.74 -10.87
N ALA A 427 -18.99 -5.49 -10.78
CA ALA A 427 -20.39 -5.15 -11.03
C ALA A 427 -20.76 -5.33 -12.51
N ASP A 428 -19.95 -4.84 -13.45
CA ASP A 428 -20.17 -5.00 -14.89
C ASP A 428 -20.19 -6.50 -15.31
N LEU A 429 -19.36 -7.35 -14.68
CA LEU A 429 -19.39 -8.82 -14.86
C LEU A 429 -20.72 -9.43 -14.38
N CYS A 430 -21.22 -9.00 -13.21
CA CYS A 430 -22.52 -9.45 -12.70
C CYS A 430 -23.67 -9.04 -13.65
N ILE A 431 -23.64 -7.84 -14.24
CA ILE A 431 -24.63 -7.42 -15.25
C ILE A 431 -24.55 -8.32 -16.49
N GLN A 432 -23.34 -8.54 -17.03
CA GLN A 432 -23.12 -9.35 -18.23
C GLN A 432 -23.59 -10.80 -18.08
N LEU A 433 -23.52 -11.35 -16.87
CA LEU A 433 -23.96 -12.71 -16.53
C LEU A 433 -25.38 -12.78 -15.94
N GLY A 434 -26.18 -11.72 -16.11
CA GLY A 434 -27.62 -11.74 -15.83
C GLY A 434 -28.01 -11.53 -14.36
N GLN A 435 -27.12 -10.96 -13.54
CA GLN A 435 -27.33 -10.70 -12.12
C GLN A 435 -27.17 -9.20 -11.77
N PRO A 436 -28.02 -8.30 -12.34
CA PRO A 436 -27.96 -6.87 -12.01
C PRO A 436 -28.27 -6.58 -10.53
N TRP A 437 -28.99 -7.48 -9.84
CA TRP A 437 -29.20 -7.42 -8.39
C TRP A 437 -27.89 -7.53 -7.59
N ARG A 438 -26.95 -8.39 -8.03
CA ARG A 438 -25.62 -8.54 -7.42
C ARG A 438 -24.72 -7.36 -7.77
N ALA A 439 -24.84 -6.81 -8.99
CA ALA A 439 -24.18 -5.55 -9.36
C ALA A 439 -24.63 -4.37 -8.47
N ALA A 440 -25.92 -4.28 -8.18
CA ALA A 440 -26.49 -3.26 -7.29
C ALA A 440 -26.01 -3.43 -5.83
N SER A 441 -25.98 -4.66 -5.29
CA SER A 441 -25.50 -4.91 -3.93
C SER A 441 -24.00 -4.64 -3.78
N LEU A 442 -23.17 -4.99 -4.77
CA LEU A 442 -21.73 -4.62 -4.80
C LEU A 442 -21.52 -3.09 -4.82
N SER A 443 -22.41 -2.35 -5.49
CA SER A 443 -22.30 -0.89 -5.64
C SER A 443 -22.73 -0.07 -4.41
N GLY A 444 -23.39 -0.70 -3.43
CA GLY A 444 -23.97 -0.02 -2.26
C GLY A 444 -22.97 0.63 -1.29
N GLY A 445 -21.66 0.38 -1.44
CA GLY A 445 -20.58 1.01 -0.68
C GLY A 445 -20.14 2.37 -1.19
N THR A 446 -20.72 2.85 -2.29
CA THR A 446 -20.39 4.13 -2.92
C THR A 446 -20.75 5.30 -2.00
N VAL A 447 -19.78 6.15 -1.69
CA VAL A 447 -19.96 7.40 -0.92
C VAL A 447 -20.86 8.37 -1.69
N CYS A 448 -21.65 9.19 -0.99
CA CYS A 448 -22.52 10.15 -1.65
C CYS A 448 -21.75 11.27 -2.34
N GLY A 449 -22.16 11.59 -3.57
CA GLY A 449 -21.65 12.69 -4.37
C GLY A 449 -22.77 13.37 -5.16
N ASN A 450 -22.54 14.62 -5.52
CA ASN A 450 -23.33 15.37 -6.48
C ASN A 450 -22.41 15.66 -7.68
N ASP A 451 -22.97 15.87 -8.87
CA ASP A 451 -22.22 16.48 -9.97
C ASP A 451 -22.25 18.02 -9.85
N ASP A 452 -21.12 18.68 -10.09
CA ASP A 452 -20.97 20.16 -10.07
C ASP A 452 -21.57 20.89 -11.29
N ASP A 453 -22.08 20.15 -12.27
CA ASP A 453 -22.71 20.68 -13.49
C ASP A 453 -24.18 21.05 -13.19
N ASP A 454 -24.74 22.09 -13.83
CA ASP A 454 -26.04 22.73 -13.51
C ASP A 454 -27.30 21.81 -13.66
N SER A 455 -27.11 20.50 -13.82
CA SER A 455 -28.16 19.48 -13.79
C SER A 455 -28.49 19.09 -12.34
N GLU A 456 -29.29 19.91 -11.66
CA GLU A 456 -29.68 19.88 -10.21
C GLU A 456 -30.15 18.54 -9.59
N LEU A 457 -30.21 17.45 -10.35
CA LEU A 457 -30.79 16.16 -9.99
C LEU A 457 -29.80 14.97 -10.00
N SER A 458 -28.53 15.17 -10.40
CA SER A 458 -27.53 14.08 -10.40
C SER A 458 -26.87 13.90 -9.03
N ARG A 459 -27.63 13.32 -8.08
CA ARG A 459 -27.08 12.77 -6.82
C ARG A 459 -26.81 11.28 -6.98
N TRP A 460 -25.63 10.82 -6.54
CA TRP A 460 -25.21 9.43 -6.61
C TRP A 460 -24.59 8.94 -5.29
N GLY A 461 -24.36 7.64 -5.18
CA GLY A 461 -23.93 6.97 -3.94
C GLY A 461 -25.09 6.57 -3.02
N ASN A 462 -24.76 6.03 -1.85
CA ASN A 462 -25.73 5.48 -0.90
C ASN A 462 -25.79 6.32 0.40
N PRO A 463 -26.90 7.06 0.68
CA PRO A 463 -27.01 7.86 1.91
C PRO A 463 -27.10 6.98 3.17
N LEU A 464 -27.52 5.72 3.03
CA LEU A 464 -27.57 4.71 4.10
C LEU A 464 -26.39 3.73 4.01
N ARG A 465 -25.21 4.20 3.55
CA ARG A 465 -24.00 3.38 3.36
C ARG A 465 -23.65 2.51 4.56
N ILE A 466 -23.80 2.98 5.80
CA ILE A 466 -23.45 2.17 6.98
C ILE A 466 -24.50 1.09 7.29
N LEU A 467 -25.78 1.31 6.97
CA LEU A 467 -26.78 0.24 7.03
C LEU A 467 -26.42 -0.87 6.04
N TRP A 468 -25.99 -0.51 4.83
CA TRP A 468 -25.47 -1.47 3.85
C TRP A 468 -24.20 -2.18 4.36
N LYS A 469 -23.21 -1.45 4.92
CA LYS A 469 -22.00 -2.08 5.49
C LYS A 469 -22.34 -3.06 6.62
N GLN A 470 -23.32 -2.74 7.46
CA GLN A 470 -23.79 -3.61 8.53
C GLN A 470 -24.48 -4.87 8.00
N MET A 471 -25.28 -4.76 6.93
CA MET A 471 -25.85 -5.94 6.26
C MET A 471 -24.75 -6.82 5.64
N CYS A 472 -23.76 -6.22 4.97
CA CYS A 472 -22.60 -6.94 4.42
C CYS A 472 -21.75 -7.60 5.50
N TRP A 473 -21.58 -6.97 6.67
CA TRP A 473 -20.90 -7.55 7.83
C TRP A 473 -21.64 -8.78 8.36
N GLN A 474 -22.96 -8.67 8.55
CA GLN A 474 -23.81 -9.77 9.01
C GLN A 474 -23.80 -10.94 8.01
N PHE A 475 -23.77 -10.67 6.71
CA PHE A 475 -23.64 -11.69 5.67
C PHE A 475 -22.28 -12.39 5.71
N ALA A 476 -21.18 -11.64 5.91
CA ALA A 476 -19.83 -12.19 6.04
C ALA A 476 -19.64 -13.11 7.27
N GLU A 477 -20.43 -12.89 8.33
CA GLU A 477 -20.45 -13.73 9.53
C GLU A 477 -21.54 -14.83 9.50
N ALA A 478 -22.41 -14.83 8.50
CA ALA A 478 -23.49 -15.80 8.37
C ALA A 478 -22.93 -17.22 8.20
N ARG A 479 -23.35 -18.12 9.09
CA ARG A 479 -23.03 -19.55 8.98
C ARG A 479 -23.78 -20.16 7.79
N PRO A 480 -23.21 -21.15 7.08
CA PRO A 480 -23.93 -21.87 6.04
C PRO A 480 -25.22 -22.47 6.62
N THR A 481 -26.36 -22.22 5.97
CA THR A 481 -27.62 -22.84 6.37
C THR A 481 -27.57 -24.34 6.08
N SER A 482 -28.27 -25.15 6.87
CA SER A 482 -28.37 -26.62 6.70
C SER A 482 -29.07 -27.06 5.39
N ASN A 483 -29.46 -26.08 4.57
CA ASN A 483 -30.35 -26.27 3.42
C ASN A 483 -29.55 -26.29 2.11
N LEU A 484 -28.33 -25.75 2.08
CA LEU A 484 -27.35 -25.98 1.03
C LEU A 484 -26.69 -27.36 1.22
N ARG A 485 -26.58 -28.13 0.14
CA ARG A 485 -26.12 -29.53 0.14
C ARG A 485 -25.09 -29.84 -0.96
N LYS A 486 -24.94 -28.97 -1.95
CA LYS A 486 -23.96 -29.08 -3.04
C LYS A 486 -22.67 -28.38 -2.62
N GLY A 487 -21.52 -29.03 -2.81
CA GLY A 487 -20.21 -28.44 -2.53
C GLY A 487 -20.00 -27.10 -3.23
N LYS A 488 -20.34 -27.00 -4.53
CA LYS A 488 -20.25 -25.74 -5.30
C LYS A 488 -21.17 -24.63 -4.80
N SER A 489 -22.33 -24.93 -4.20
CA SER A 489 -23.17 -23.90 -3.54
C SER A 489 -22.56 -23.40 -2.23
N LEU A 490 -21.82 -24.25 -1.51
CA LEU A 490 -21.08 -23.82 -0.32
C LEU A 490 -19.86 -22.98 -0.71
N GLU A 491 -19.11 -23.40 -1.73
CA GLU A 491 -17.97 -22.68 -2.32
C GLU A 491 -18.39 -21.28 -2.83
N ALA A 492 -19.50 -21.19 -3.59
CA ALA A 492 -20.10 -19.92 -4.01
C ALA A 492 -20.36 -19.00 -2.80
N ARG A 493 -21.10 -19.49 -1.80
CA ARG A 493 -21.43 -18.75 -0.58
C ARG A 493 -20.19 -18.36 0.24
N GLU A 494 -19.08 -19.08 0.13
CA GLU A 494 -17.80 -18.72 0.77
C GLU A 494 -17.10 -17.57 0.04
N TYR A 495 -17.07 -17.55 -1.29
CA TYR A 495 -16.64 -16.38 -2.06
C TYR A 495 -17.55 -15.16 -1.80
N GLU A 496 -18.87 -15.35 -1.76
CA GLU A 496 -19.83 -14.27 -1.52
C GLU A 496 -19.68 -13.67 -0.10
N ALA A 497 -19.46 -14.50 0.91
CA ALA A 497 -19.21 -14.06 2.28
C ALA A 497 -17.94 -13.21 2.42
N ILE A 498 -16.82 -13.58 1.77
CA ILE A 498 -15.59 -12.76 1.80
C ILE A 498 -15.67 -11.51 0.93
N VAL A 499 -16.44 -11.53 -0.17
CA VAL A 499 -16.72 -10.33 -0.96
C VAL A 499 -17.44 -9.28 -0.10
N TYR A 500 -18.52 -9.66 0.59
CA TYR A 500 -19.20 -8.76 1.51
C TYR A 500 -18.38 -8.47 2.79
N GLY A 501 -17.48 -9.36 3.20
CA GLY A 501 -16.49 -9.12 4.26
C GLY A 501 -15.51 -8.00 3.89
N ALA A 502 -14.95 -8.03 2.68
CA ALA A 502 -14.08 -6.97 2.17
C ALA A 502 -14.83 -5.64 1.98
N LEU A 503 -16.07 -5.68 1.49
CA LEU A 503 -16.90 -4.49 1.27
C LEU A 503 -17.41 -3.84 2.57
N SER A 504 -17.51 -4.59 3.66
CA SER A 504 -17.85 -4.08 5.00
C SER A 504 -16.62 -3.71 5.85
N GLY A 505 -15.43 -4.16 5.48
CA GLY A 505 -14.21 -4.00 6.28
C GLY A 505 -14.07 -5.04 7.40
N ASN A 506 -14.79 -6.17 7.33
CA ASN A 506 -14.68 -7.26 8.29
C ASN A 506 -13.40 -8.10 8.07
N SER A 507 -12.26 -7.55 8.51
CA SER A 507 -10.97 -8.23 8.50
C SER A 507 -11.00 -9.56 9.28
N ALA A 508 -11.77 -9.65 10.37
CA ALA A 508 -11.92 -10.87 11.16
C ALA A 508 -12.70 -11.99 10.44
N ALA A 509 -13.45 -11.68 9.39
CA ALA A 509 -14.03 -12.67 8.47
C ALA A 509 -13.04 -13.07 7.37
N LEU A 510 -12.30 -12.12 6.81
CA LEU A 510 -11.28 -12.37 5.78
C LEU A 510 -10.15 -13.27 6.29
N LEU A 511 -9.51 -12.91 7.41
CA LEU A 511 -8.39 -13.64 8.05
C LEU A 511 -8.76 -15.05 8.56
N ARG A 512 -10.02 -15.45 8.44
CA ARG A 512 -10.55 -16.75 8.84
C ARG A 512 -10.86 -17.66 7.64
N SER A 513 -10.70 -17.15 6.43
CA SER A 513 -11.07 -17.85 5.19
C SER A 513 -9.84 -18.45 4.52
N SER A 514 -9.94 -19.69 4.06
CA SER A 514 -8.93 -20.36 3.20
C SER A 514 -8.87 -19.77 1.76
N LEU A 515 -9.43 -18.59 1.57
CA LEU A 515 -9.38 -17.77 0.35
C LEU A 515 -8.58 -16.47 0.59
N CYS A 516 -7.94 -16.35 1.75
CA CYS A 516 -7.02 -15.29 2.18
C CYS A 516 -5.89 -15.94 3.00
N GLU A 517 -4.96 -16.65 2.35
CA GLU A 517 -3.91 -17.42 3.03
C GLU A 517 -2.50 -16.81 2.88
N SER A 518 -2.30 -15.87 1.95
CA SER A 518 -1.00 -15.25 1.71
C SER A 518 -0.71 -14.07 2.66
N TRP A 519 0.57 -13.73 2.83
CA TRP A 519 0.99 -12.53 3.55
C TRP A 519 0.39 -11.27 2.92
N GLU A 520 0.31 -11.23 1.58
CA GLU A 520 -0.30 -10.18 0.79
C GLU A 520 -1.82 -10.07 1.02
N ASP A 521 -2.54 -11.18 1.14
CA ASP A 521 -3.97 -11.20 1.47
C ASP A 521 -4.24 -10.70 2.90
N HIS A 522 -3.46 -11.17 3.87
CA HIS A 522 -3.56 -10.71 5.26
C HIS A 522 -3.26 -9.21 5.38
N CYS A 523 -2.20 -8.73 4.71
CA CYS A 523 -1.88 -7.31 4.66
C CYS A 523 -2.99 -6.49 3.99
N TRP A 524 -3.51 -6.94 2.85
CA TRP A 524 -4.60 -6.25 2.16
C TRP A 524 -5.88 -6.22 2.99
N ALA A 525 -6.25 -7.33 3.63
CA ALA A 525 -7.45 -7.44 4.46
C ALA A 525 -7.43 -6.47 5.66
N LEU A 526 -6.29 -6.37 6.36
CA LEU A 526 -6.12 -5.43 7.47
C LEU A 526 -6.04 -3.97 6.98
N LEU A 527 -5.35 -3.71 5.87
CA LEU A 527 -5.13 -2.37 5.34
C LEU A 527 -6.40 -1.75 4.75
N ASN A 528 -7.16 -2.55 3.97
CA ASN A 528 -8.49 -2.19 3.45
C ASN A 528 -9.43 -1.83 4.61
N ALA A 529 -9.50 -2.67 5.64
CA ALA A 529 -10.32 -2.40 6.82
C ALA A 529 -9.87 -1.13 7.58
N ALA A 530 -8.56 -0.83 7.66
CA ALA A 530 -8.05 0.37 8.32
C ALA A 530 -8.40 1.65 7.56
N ILE A 531 -8.27 1.63 6.22
CA ILE A 531 -8.67 2.73 5.34
C ILE A 531 -10.18 2.97 5.44
N GLN A 532 -10.98 1.91 5.42
CA GLN A 532 -12.44 2.00 5.61
C GLN A 532 -12.84 2.54 6.98
N TYR A 533 -12.18 2.13 8.06
CA TYR A 533 -12.41 2.68 9.40
C TYR A 533 -12.13 4.19 9.46
N GLU A 534 -11.05 4.66 8.80
CA GLU A 534 -10.74 6.08 8.68
C GLU A 534 -11.80 6.86 7.88
N GLN A 535 -12.31 6.29 6.78
CA GLN A 535 -13.41 6.86 6.00
C GLN A 535 -14.72 6.93 6.80
N ASP A 536 -15.11 5.83 7.46
CA ASP A 536 -16.34 5.76 8.24
C ASP A 536 -16.29 6.72 9.44
N GLY A 537 -15.16 6.80 10.15
CA GLY A 537 -14.97 7.75 11.26
C GLY A 537 -15.01 9.22 10.81
N LYS A 538 -14.52 9.51 9.60
CA LYS A 538 -14.54 10.86 8.98
C LYS A 538 -15.95 11.28 8.54
N LEU A 539 -16.69 10.35 7.94
CA LEU A 539 -18.10 10.55 7.56
C LEU A 539 -19.02 10.63 8.78
N LEU A 540 -18.75 9.88 9.87
CA LEU A 540 -19.44 10.05 11.15
C LEU A 540 -19.22 11.45 11.76
N HIS A 541 -18.02 12.01 11.63
CA HIS A 541 -17.75 13.38 12.07
C HIS A 541 -18.56 14.40 11.25
N LEU A 542 -18.58 14.26 9.92
CA LEU A 542 -19.43 15.08 9.04
C LEU A 542 -20.92 14.97 9.38
N LEU A 543 -21.42 13.74 9.63
CA LEU A 543 -22.81 13.51 10.01
C LEU A 543 -23.16 14.22 11.33
N ARG A 544 -22.26 14.21 12.32
CA ARG A 544 -22.43 14.97 13.57
C ARG A 544 -22.40 16.48 13.36
N LEU A 545 -21.60 16.99 12.41
CA LEU A 545 -21.62 18.42 12.05
C LEU A 545 -22.94 18.81 11.39
N LYS A 546 -23.43 18.01 10.43
CA LYS A 546 -24.75 18.19 9.78
C LYS A 546 -25.88 18.17 10.81
N ALA A 547 -25.93 17.15 11.67
CA ALA A 547 -26.91 17.02 12.75
C ALA A 547 -26.93 18.18 13.75
N ASN A 548 -25.79 18.85 13.98
CA ASN A 548 -25.72 20.05 14.83
C ASN A 548 -26.10 21.36 14.11
N ALA A 549 -26.22 21.34 12.78
CA ALA A 549 -26.47 22.53 11.94
C ALA A 549 -27.88 22.56 11.33
N THR A 550 -28.57 21.42 11.19
CA THR A 550 -29.89 21.33 10.55
C THR A 550 -30.95 20.67 11.43
N ASP A 551 -32.06 21.38 11.69
CA ASP A 551 -33.29 20.80 12.28
C ASP A 551 -34.05 19.88 11.29
N LEU A 552 -33.42 19.47 10.19
CA LEU A 552 -34.04 18.68 9.12
C LEU A 552 -34.14 17.21 9.50
N PHE A 553 -35.38 16.76 9.75
CA PHE A 553 -35.72 15.41 10.21
C PHE A 553 -35.08 14.26 9.41
N VAL A 554 -34.80 14.44 8.12
CA VAL A 554 -34.21 13.39 7.26
C VAL A 554 -32.72 13.16 7.56
N GLU A 555 -31.97 14.21 7.86
CA GLU A 555 -30.54 14.12 8.19
C GLU A 555 -30.32 13.78 9.68
N ASN A 556 -31.28 14.18 10.52
CA ASN A 556 -31.17 14.14 11.97
C ASN A 556 -31.92 12.95 12.62
N GLN A 557 -31.82 11.77 12.01
CA GLN A 557 -32.38 10.52 12.57
C GLN A 557 -31.47 9.96 13.68
N PRO A 558 -31.87 9.99 14.96
CA PRO A 558 -31.00 9.57 16.07
C PRO A 558 -30.65 8.07 16.02
N ASP A 559 -31.59 7.24 15.52
CA ASP A 559 -31.38 5.80 15.35
C ASP A 559 -30.30 5.50 14.29
N TYR A 560 -30.21 6.31 13.23
CA TYR A 560 -29.15 6.16 12.22
C TYR A 560 -27.79 6.60 12.76
N LEU A 561 -27.73 7.71 13.50
CA LEU A 561 -26.49 8.15 14.16
C LEU A 561 -26.00 7.09 15.17
N HIS A 562 -26.89 6.55 16.00
CA HIS A 562 -26.55 5.47 16.95
C HIS A 562 -26.08 4.19 16.24
N LEU A 563 -26.72 3.81 15.12
CA LEU A 563 -26.28 2.68 14.30
C LEU A 563 -24.88 2.93 13.72
N TYR A 564 -24.61 4.15 13.25
CA TYR A 564 -23.30 4.57 12.75
C TYR A 564 -22.22 4.48 13.84
N GLU A 565 -22.48 5.06 15.01
CA GLU A 565 -21.57 5.02 16.16
C GLU A 565 -21.28 3.59 16.62
N SER A 566 -22.31 2.73 16.66
CA SER A 566 -22.15 1.30 16.97
C SER A 566 -21.29 0.56 15.94
N PHE A 567 -21.38 0.88 14.64
CA PHE A 567 -20.59 0.25 13.60
C PHE A 567 -19.11 0.70 13.62
N VAL A 568 -18.86 1.98 13.93
CA VAL A 568 -17.49 2.51 14.11
C VAL A 568 -16.84 1.93 15.38
N GLU A 569 -17.60 1.74 16.47
CA GLU A 569 -17.08 1.03 17.66
C GLU A 569 -16.81 -0.46 17.38
N GLN A 570 -17.63 -1.12 16.56
CA GLN A 570 -17.46 -2.51 16.14
C GLN A 570 -16.21 -2.73 15.26
N THR A 571 -15.84 -1.75 14.43
CA THR A 571 -14.65 -1.79 13.53
C THR A 571 -13.35 -1.29 14.20
N LYS A 572 -13.44 -0.72 15.40
CA LYS A 572 -12.36 -0.08 16.17
C LYS A 572 -11.13 -0.96 16.48
N SER A 573 -11.24 -2.28 16.40
CA SER A 573 -10.10 -3.20 16.54
C SER A 573 -8.99 -2.94 15.50
N VAL A 574 -9.36 -2.36 14.37
CA VAL A 574 -8.48 -2.04 13.23
C VAL A 574 -7.83 -0.65 13.39
N ALA A 575 -8.35 0.21 14.27
CA ALA A 575 -7.87 1.58 14.50
C ALA A 575 -6.40 1.67 14.96
N ARG A 576 -5.84 0.59 15.52
CA ARG A 576 -4.42 0.49 15.91
C ARG A 576 -3.44 0.55 14.74
N PHE A 577 -3.90 0.25 13.53
CA PHE A 577 -3.12 0.38 12.29
C PHE A 577 -3.25 1.78 11.67
N SER A 578 -4.26 2.56 12.08
CA SER A 578 -4.50 3.90 11.56
C SER A 578 -3.40 4.89 11.92
N SER A 579 -2.75 4.72 13.08
CA SER A 579 -1.66 5.58 13.57
C SER A 579 -0.25 5.08 13.25
N ASN A 580 -0.06 3.78 12.96
CA ASN A 580 1.26 3.22 12.67
C ASN A 580 1.13 1.97 11.78
N LEU A 581 1.74 1.98 10.59
CA LEU A 581 1.70 0.84 9.67
C LEU A 581 2.61 -0.33 10.10
N SER A 582 3.64 -0.07 10.92
CA SER A 582 4.51 -1.13 11.45
C SER A 582 3.79 -2.09 12.40
N THR A 583 2.69 -1.67 13.06
CA THR A 583 1.91 -2.59 13.91
C THR A 583 1.16 -3.62 13.08
N LEU A 584 0.75 -3.28 11.85
CA LEU A 584 0.10 -4.19 10.91
C LEU A 584 1.10 -5.26 10.44
N PHE A 585 2.26 -4.85 9.91
CA PHE A 585 3.25 -5.80 9.42
C PHE A 585 3.83 -6.69 10.52
N ASN A 586 4.01 -6.17 11.74
CA ASN A 586 4.44 -6.96 12.89
C ASN A 586 3.37 -7.98 13.34
N GLU A 587 2.10 -7.76 13.06
CA GLU A 587 1.00 -8.68 13.41
C GLU A 587 0.75 -9.74 12.31
N VAL A 588 1.03 -9.42 11.05
CA VAL A 588 0.97 -10.41 9.94
C VAL A 588 2.23 -11.32 9.91
N ALA A 589 3.31 -10.90 10.57
CA ALA A 589 4.57 -11.66 10.66
C ALA A 589 4.72 -12.49 11.96
N ALA A 590 3.66 -12.66 12.76
CA ALA A 590 3.69 -13.27 14.10
C ALA A 590 2.70 -14.43 14.27
#